data_AF-A0A959RVW1-F1
#
_entry.id   AF-A0A959RVW1-F1
#
_cell.length_a   1.000
_cell.length_b   1.000
_cell.length_c   1.000
_cell.angle_alpha   90.00
_cell.angle_beta   90.00
_cell.angle_gamma   90.00
#
_symmetry.space_group_name_H-M   'P 1'
#
loop_
_entity.id
_entity.type
_entity.pdbx_description
1 polymer ?
#
loop_
_entity_poly.entity_id
_entity_poly.type
_entity_poly.pdbx_seq_one_letter_code
_entity_poly.pdbx_strand_id
1 'polypeptide(L)'
;FERDLNDYYDDLFSFVKNIKSKKWFPKYFIYLLLPYAHINKMFMHASPKELSYMTRLRIRPGGHINYRTIAYLIAEKAAKADRYIKNLKLNDNLKPNPSSRDEFVDRS
;
A
#
# COMPACT_ATOMS: atom_id res chain seq x y z
N PHE A 1 10.09 15.80 13.44
CA PHE A 1 9.57 14.47 13.04
C PHE A 1 10.62 13.66 12.27
N GLU A 2 11.89 14.05 12.27
CA GLU A 2 13.00 13.29 11.66
C GLU A 2 13.61 12.33 12.68
N ARG A 3 12.85 11.35 13.17
CA ARG A 3 13.48 10.11 13.63
C ARG A 3 13.48 9.18 12.44
N ASP A 4 14.61 8.57 12.14
CA ASP A 4 14.65 7.50 11.14
C ASP A 4 13.64 6.41 11.59
N LEU A 5 12.89 5.85 10.65
CA LEU A 5 12.04 4.68 10.91
C LEU A 5 12.85 3.56 11.57
N ASN A 6 14.15 3.45 11.23
CA ASN A 6 15.07 2.51 11.86
C ASN A 6 15.17 2.75 13.37
N ASP A 7 15.46 3.98 13.80
CA ASP A 7 15.55 4.34 15.23
C ASP A 7 14.22 4.06 15.95
N TYR A 8 13.09 4.37 15.30
CA TYR A 8 11.77 4.08 15.87
C TYR A 8 11.54 2.57 16.06
N TYR A 9 11.95 1.76 15.10
CA TYR A 9 11.82 0.31 15.21
C TYR A 9 12.75 -0.24 16.29
N ASP A 10 13.96 0.27 16.44
CA ASP A 10 14.89 -0.14 17.50
C ASP A 10 14.35 0.18 18.91
N ASP A 11 13.80 1.39 19.08
CA ASP A 11 13.09 1.79 20.30
C ASP A 11 11.90 0.86 20.59
N LEU A 12 11.08 0.59 19.56
CA LEU A 12 9.91 -0.29 19.68
C LEU A 12 10.31 -1.73 20.05
N PHE A 13 11.36 -2.27 19.45
CA PHE A 13 11.86 -3.60 19.78
C PHE A 13 12.37 -3.68 21.22
N SER A 14 13.08 -2.66 21.68
CA SER A 14 13.56 -2.55 23.06
C SER A 14 12.39 -2.49 24.05
N PHE A 15 11.36 -1.68 23.75
CA PHE A 15 10.12 -1.62 24.52
C PHE A 15 9.40 -2.99 24.59
N VAL A 16 9.25 -3.66 23.44
CA VAL A 16 8.60 -4.98 23.36
C VAL A 16 9.38 -6.03 24.16
N LYS A 17 10.72 -6.01 24.10
CA LYS A 17 11.57 -6.92 24.88
C LYS A 17 11.36 -6.75 26.38
N ASN A 18 11.32 -5.50 26.85
CA ASN A 18 11.07 -5.18 28.25
C ASN A 18 9.68 -5.64 28.72
N ILE A 19 8.67 -5.53 27.85
CA ILE A 19 7.28 -5.85 28.19
C ILE A 19 6.95 -7.33 28.08
N LYS A 20 7.62 -8.12 27.22
CA LYS A 20 7.42 -9.58 27.16
C LYS A 20 7.65 -10.28 28.52
N SER A 21 8.38 -9.65 29.44
CA SER A 21 8.55 -10.10 30.82
C SER A 21 7.29 -9.97 31.69
N LYS A 22 6.28 -9.20 31.25
CA LYS A 22 5.06 -8.87 32.00
C LYS A 22 3.86 -9.66 31.48
N LYS A 23 3.38 -10.62 32.28
CA LYS A 23 2.27 -11.53 31.93
C LYS A 23 0.92 -10.83 31.67
N TRP A 24 0.71 -9.64 32.21
CA TRP A 24 -0.55 -8.88 32.12
C TRP A 24 -0.66 -8.00 30.88
N PHE A 25 0.42 -7.83 30.11
CA PHE A 25 0.42 -6.87 29.01
C PHE A 25 -0.30 -7.42 27.76
N PRO A 26 -1.28 -6.69 27.21
CA PRO A 26 -1.98 -7.11 26.01
C PRO A 26 -1.06 -7.07 24.78
N LYS A 27 -0.73 -8.24 24.22
CA LYS A 27 0.15 -8.35 23.04
C LYS A 27 -0.35 -7.54 21.83
N TYR A 28 -1.66 -7.35 21.70
CA TYR A 28 -2.25 -6.61 20.58
C TYR A 28 -1.89 -5.11 20.59
N PHE A 29 -1.55 -4.55 21.75
CA PHE A 29 -1.19 -3.14 21.86
C PHE A 29 0.06 -2.80 21.04
N ILE A 30 0.97 -3.77 20.85
CA ILE A 30 2.17 -3.59 20.03
C ILE A 30 1.81 -3.23 18.58
N TYR A 31 0.72 -3.79 18.05
CA TYR A 31 0.27 -3.49 16.68
C TYR A 31 -0.21 -2.04 16.52
N LEU A 32 -0.69 -1.41 17.61
CA LEU A 32 -1.11 -0.01 17.61
C LEU A 32 0.07 0.96 17.57
N LEU A 33 1.28 0.47 17.86
CA LEU A 33 2.52 1.24 17.81
C LEU A 33 3.25 1.09 16.47
N LEU A 34 2.77 0.24 15.55
CA LEU A 34 3.41 0.11 14.25
C LEU A 34 3.17 1.37 13.41
N PRO A 35 4.22 1.97 12.82
CA PRO A 35 4.04 3.09 11.89
C PRO A 35 3.16 2.69 10.71
N TYR A 36 2.38 3.64 10.17
CA TYR A 36 1.57 3.40 8.96
C TYR A 36 2.40 3.00 7.74
N ALA A 37 3.69 3.36 7.70
CA ALA A 37 4.63 2.95 6.66
C ALA A 37 5.10 1.48 6.78
N HIS A 38 4.64 0.73 7.79
CA HIS A 38 5.00 -0.68 7.94
C HIS A 38 4.53 -1.53 6.76
N ILE A 39 5.37 -2.48 6.36
CA ILE A 39 5.07 -3.39 5.24
C ILE A 39 4.00 -4.39 5.67
N ASN A 40 2.90 -4.45 4.92
CA ASN A 40 1.85 -5.44 5.11
C ASN A 40 1.82 -6.40 3.92
N LYS A 41 1.78 -7.71 4.20
CA LYS A 41 1.56 -8.75 3.19
C LYS A 41 0.09 -9.15 3.23
N MET A 42 -0.61 -8.95 2.12
CA MET A 42 -2.03 -9.25 2.01
C MET A 42 -2.29 -10.12 0.78
N PHE A 43 -3.17 -11.10 0.93
CA PHE A 43 -3.79 -11.80 -0.19
C PHE A 43 -5.10 -11.09 -0.50
N MET A 44 -5.28 -10.70 -1.75
CA MET A 44 -6.50 -10.06 -2.23
C MET A 44 -7.09 -10.90 -3.35
N HIS A 45 -8.40 -11.10 -3.30
CA HIS A 45 -9.17 -11.74 -4.37
C HIS A 45 -10.17 -10.74 -4.95
N ALA A 46 -10.40 -10.82 -6.25
CA ALA A 46 -11.37 -9.98 -6.94
C ALA A 46 -11.86 -10.70 -8.20
N SER A 47 -13.14 -10.55 -8.50
CA SER A 47 -13.71 -10.86 -9.81
C SER A 47 -13.19 -9.87 -10.87
N PRO A 48 -13.28 -10.20 -12.17
CA PRO A 48 -12.94 -9.28 -13.26
C PRO A 48 -13.62 -7.91 -13.16
N LYS A 49 -14.88 -7.88 -12.69
CA LYS A 49 -15.65 -6.64 -12.50
C LYS A 49 -15.03 -5.76 -11.42
N GLU A 50 -14.73 -6.33 -10.26
CA GLU A 50 -14.13 -5.60 -9.13
C GLU A 50 -12.74 -5.11 -9.47
N LEU A 51 -11.95 -5.92 -10.18
CA LEU A 51 -10.63 -5.54 -10.65
C LEU A 51 -10.69 -4.35 -11.62
N SER A 52 -11.61 -4.37 -12.58
CA SER A 52 -11.85 -3.25 -13.51
C SER A 52 -12.27 -1.99 -12.77
N TYR A 53 -13.19 -2.10 -11.82
CA TYR A 53 -13.67 -0.99 -11.01
C TYR A 53 -12.55 -0.38 -10.16
N MET A 54 -11.80 -1.20 -9.43
CA MET A 54 -10.66 -0.78 -8.62
C MET A 54 -9.62 -0.06 -9.46
N THR A 55 -9.24 -0.63 -10.60
CA THR A 55 -8.26 -0.04 -11.52
C THR A 55 -8.69 1.36 -11.96
N ARG A 56 -9.94 1.51 -12.44
CA ARG A 56 -10.48 2.79 -12.93
C ARG A 56 -10.55 3.88 -11.87
N LEU A 57 -10.87 3.51 -10.63
CA LEU A 57 -10.94 4.47 -9.53
C LEU A 57 -9.57 4.86 -9.01
N ARG A 58 -8.70 3.88 -8.83
CA ARG A 58 -7.47 4.04 -8.06
C ARG A 58 -6.29 4.51 -8.87
N ILE A 59 -6.32 4.49 -10.21
CA ILE A 59 -5.16 4.96 -11.00
C ILE A 59 -5.10 6.47 -11.21
N ARG A 60 -6.23 7.17 -11.14
CA ARG A 60 -6.34 8.55 -11.62
C ARG A 60 -5.52 9.56 -10.76
N PRO A 61 -4.93 10.63 -11.34
CA PRO A 61 -4.09 11.63 -10.64
C PRO A 61 -4.76 12.33 -9.46
N GLY A 62 -4.09 12.59 -8.34
CA GLY A 62 -4.71 13.19 -7.13
C GLY A 62 -5.17 12.19 -6.07
N GLY A 63 -5.05 10.88 -6.34
CA GLY A 63 -5.06 9.87 -5.29
C GLY A 63 -3.68 9.68 -4.65
N HIS A 64 -3.61 9.09 -3.46
CA HIS A 64 -2.33 8.77 -2.80
C HIS A 64 -1.46 7.86 -3.69
N ILE A 65 -0.23 8.28 -3.98
CA ILE A 65 0.62 7.67 -5.00
C ILE A 65 0.81 6.16 -4.80
N ASN A 66 1.04 5.70 -3.56
CA ASN A 66 1.20 4.28 -3.26
C ASN A 66 0.00 3.42 -3.69
N TYR A 67 -1.24 3.88 -3.46
CA TYR A 67 -2.43 3.14 -3.88
C TYR A 67 -2.57 3.11 -5.40
N ARG A 68 -2.22 4.21 -6.06
CA ARG A 68 -2.23 4.29 -7.53
C ARG A 68 -1.23 3.32 -8.14
N THR A 69 -0.01 3.29 -7.59
CA THR A 69 1.06 2.38 -8.03
C THR A 69 0.64 0.93 -7.85
N ILE A 70 0.06 0.57 -6.70
CA ILE A 70 -0.44 -0.79 -6.44
C ILE A 70 -1.55 -1.16 -7.44
N ALA A 71 -2.51 -0.27 -7.68
CA ALA A 71 -3.60 -0.51 -8.62
C ALA A 71 -3.08 -0.73 -10.07
N TYR A 72 -2.14 0.09 -10.52
CA TYR A 72 -1.49 -0.06 -11.83
C TYR A 72 -0.79 -1.43 -11.94
N LEU A 73 0.01 -1.80 -10.94
CA LEU A 73 0.75 -3.07 -10.93
C LEU A 73 -0.18 -4.29 -10.89
N ILE A 74 -1.28 -4.21 -10.13
CA ILE A 74 -2.30 -5.26 -10.08
C ILE A 74 -2.93 -5.45 -11.46
N ALA A 75 -3.34 -4.36 -12.13
CA ALA A 75 -3.93 -4.40 -13.47
C ALA A 75 -2.97 -4.99 -14.51
N GLU A 76 -1.71 -4.54 -14.51
CA GLU A 76 -0.64 -5.08 -15.37
C GLU A 76 -0.45 -6.60 -15.18
N LYS A 77 -0.38 -7.06 -13.93
CA LYS A 77 -0.20 -8.49 -13.64
C LYS A 77 -1.43 -9.31 -14.02
N ALA A 78 -2.63 -8.83 -13.73
CA ALA A 78 -3.85 -9.55 -14.06
C ALA A 78 -4.07 -9.65 -15.58
N ALA A 79 -3.82 -8.57 -16.32
CA ALA A 79 -3.91 -8.56 -17.78
C ALA A 79 -2.92 -9.53 -18.45
N LYS A 80 -1.75 -9.76 -17.82
CA LYS A 80 -0.77 -10.76 -18.27
C LYS A 80 -1.18 -12.19 -17.91
N ALA A 81 -1.88 -12.38 -16.80
CA ALA A 81 -2.24 -13.70 -16.28
C ALA A 81 -3.48 -14.30 -16.94
N ASP A 82 -4.45 -13.48 -17.38
CA ASP A 82 -5.72 -13.97 -17.93
C ASP A 82 -6.10 -13.27 -19.25
N ARG A 83 -6.27 -14.10 -20.29
CA ARG A 83 -6.59 -13.68 -21.66
C ARG A 83 -7.91 -12.91 -21.78
N TYR A 84 -8.89 -13.18 -20.92
CA TYR A 84 -10.21 -12.54 -20.99
C TYR A 84 -10.18 -11.10 -20.47
N ILE A 85 -9.20 -10.78 -19.62
CA ILE A 85 -9.04 -9.47 -19.00
C ILE A 85 -7.78 -8.75 -19.48
N LYS A 86 -7.18 -9.19 -20.59
CA LYS A 86 -5.98 -8.56 -21.18
C LYS A 86 -6.14 -7.05 -21.42
N ASN A 87 -7.36 -6.58 -21.65
CA ASN A 87 -7.68 -5.17 -21.87
C ASN A 87 -7.66 -4.33 -20.57
N LEU A 88 -7.40 -4.94 -19.42
CA LEU A 88 -7.04 -4.21 -18.20
C LEU A 88 -5.60 -3.67 -18.26
N LYS A 89 -4.79 -4.08 -19.24
CA LYS A 89 -3.48 -3.51 -19.46
C LYS A 89 -3.65 -2.02 -19.73
N LEU A 90 -2.92 -1.21 -18.96
CA LEU A 90 -3.00 0.24 -19.04
C LEU A 90 -1.87 0.75 -19.92
N ASN A 91 -2.07 1.92 -20.50
CA ASN A 91 -1.01 2.61 -21.22
C ASN A 91 0.10 3.04 -20.25
N ASP A 92 1.35 3.01 -20.70
CA ASP A 92 2.51 3.36 -19.87
C ASP A 92 2.48 4.81 -19.39
N ASN A 93 1.80 5.70 -20.11
CA ASN A 93 1.59 7.09 -19.70
C ASN A 93 0.67 7.24 -18.48
N LEU A 94 -0.07 6.20 -18.09
CA LEU A 94 -0.89 6.17 -16.87
C LEU A 94 -0.12 5.61 -15.66
N LYS A 95 1.13 5.17 -15.85
CA LYS A 95 1.97 4.67 -14.77
C LYS A 95 2.26 5.81 -13.78
N PRO A 96 1.87 5.68 -12.50
CA PRO A 96 2.07 6.75 -11.53
C PRO A 96 3.56 7.05 -11.31
N ASN A 97 3.92 8.33 -11.33
CA ASN A 97 5.27 8.80 -11.09
C ASN A 97 5.37 9.60 -9.77
N PRO A 98 5.91 9.03 -8.67
CA PRO A 98 6.03 9.72 -7.39
C PRO A 98 6.85 11.03 -7.44
N SER A 99 7.73 11.18 -8.43
CA SER A 99 8.58 12.35 -8.61
C SER A 99 7.91 13.46 -9.42
N SER A 100 6.75 13.22 -10.04
CA SER A 100 6.04 14.22 -10.83
C SER A 100 5.04 15.01 -9.98
N ARG A 101 5.13 16.34 -10.02
CA ARG A 101 4.20 17.23 -9.31
C ARG A 101 2.78 17.16 -9.88
N ASP A 102 2.66 16.89 -11.18
CA ASP A 102 1.37 16.80 -11.89
C ASP A 102 0.50 15.63 -11.38
N GLU A 103 1.09 14.71 -10.62
CA GLU A 103 0.40 13.56 -10.04
C GLU A 103 -0.39 13.92 -8.78
N PHE A 104 -0.13 15.09 -8.19
CA PHE A 104 -0.69 15.59 -6.93
C PHE A 104 -1.69 16.71 -7.18
N VAL A 105 -2.67 16.44 -8.05
CA VAL A 105 -3.79 17.36 -8.30
C VAL A 105 -4.76 17.31 -7.13
N ASP A 106 -5.13 18.46 -6.58
CA ASP A 106 -6.23 18.54 -5.61
C ASP A 106 -7.56 18.22 -6.29
N ARG A 107 -8.35 17.35 -5.67
CA ARG A 107 -9.66 16.92 -6.16
C ARG A 107 -10.81 17.40 -5.29
N SER A 108 -10.50 18.19 -4.26
CA SER A 108 -11.49 18.79 -3.36
C SER A 108 -12.11 20.07 -3.92
#